data_AF-A0A940INR6-F1
#
_entry.id   AF-A0A940INR6-F1
#
_cell.length_a   1.000
_cell.length_b   1.000
_cell.length_c   1.000
_cell.angle_alpha   90.00
_cell.angle_beta   90.00
_cell.angle_gamma   90.00
#
_symmetry.space_group_name_H-M   'P 1'
#
loop_
_entity.id
_entity.type
_entity.pdbx_description
1 polymer ?
#
loop_
_entity_poly.entity_id
_entity_poly.type
_entity_poly.pdbx_seq_one_letter_code
_entity_poly.pdbx_strand_id
1 'polypeptide(L)' 'MNDQVCLITGVGDRTGASLARRFARDGNRIALLARNTVMSQTLRSS' A
#
# COMPACT_ATOMS: atom_id res chain seq x y z
N MET A 1 19.20 4.57 8.75
CA MET A 1 18.31 3.92 7.77
C MET A 1 17.02 3.60 8.49
N ASN A 2 15.91 4.28 8.20
CA ASN A 2 14.63 3.99 8.85
C ASN A 2 13.97 2.85 8.07
N ASP A 3 14.00 1.64 8.62
CA ASP A 3 13.38 0.45 8.04
C ASP A 3 11.89 0.35 8.39
N GLN A 4 11.22 1.50 8.58
CA GLN A 4 9.83 1.52 8.98
C GLN A 4 8.94 1.26 7.77
N VAL A 5 8.13 0.21 7.86
CA VAL A 5 7.14 -0.16 6.86
C VAL A 5 5.77 0.32 7.32
N CYS A 6 5.07 1.04 6.45
CA CYS A 6 3.69 1.44 6.69
C CYS A 6 2.75 0.29 6.30
N LEU A 7 2.12 -0.35 7.30
CA LEU A 7 1.12 -1.39 7.06
C LEU A 7 -0.27 -0.75 6.92
N ILE A 8 -0.89 -0.93 5.76
CA ILE A 8 -2.26 -0.49 5.51
C ILE A 8 -3.15 -1.74 5.41
N THR A 9 -4.11 -1.86 6.33
CA THR A 9 -5.05 -2.98 6.39
C THR A 9 -6.43 -2.57 5.89
N GLY A 10 -7.26 -3.54 5.52
CA GLY A 10 -8.63 -3.28 5.05
C GLY A 10 -8.68 -2.55 3.71
N VAL A 11 -7.64 -2.72 2.88
CA VAL A 11 -7.52 -1.99 1.62
C VAL A 11 -8.57 -2.47 0.62
N GLY A 12 -9.47 -1.55 0.25
CA GLY A 12 -10.43 -1.71 -0.83
C GLY A 12 -10.04 -0.93 -2.08
N ASP A 13 -10.86 -1.09 -3.12
CA ASP A 13 -10.75 -0.46 -4.45
C ASP A 13 -10.68 1.08 -4.44
N ARG A 14 -11.30 1.74 -3.45
CA ARG A 14 -11.40 3.21 -3.37
C ARG A 14 -10.42 3.85 -2.40
N THR A 15 -10.73 3.82 -1.10
CA THR A 15 -10.03 4.65 -0.11
C THR A 15 -8.65 4.09 0.21
N GLY A 16 -8.55 2.79 0.46
CA GLY A 16 -7.28 2.13 0.74
C GLY A 16 -6.29 2.29 -0.42
N ALA A 17 -6.79 2.25 -1.65
CA ALA A 17 -5.98 2.43 -2.84
C ALA A 17 -5.39 3.84 -3.01
N SER A 18 -6.19 4.86 -2.73
CA SER A 18 -5.75 6.25 -2.81
C SER A 18 -4.79 6.60 -1.68
N LEU A 19 -4.98 6.04 -0.49
CA LEU A 19 -4.05 6.17 0.63
C LEU A 19 -2.69 5.54 0.27
N ALA A 20 -2.69 4.28 -0.18
CA ALA A 20 -1.47 3.56 -0.56
C ALA A 20 -0.66 4.30 -1.62
N ARG A 21 -1.33 4.85 -2.66
CA ARG A 21 -0.68 5.66 -3.69
C ARG A 21 -0.05 6.93 -3.14
N ARG A 22 -0.71 7.60 -2.20
CA ARG A 22 -0.18 8.82 -1.58
C ARG A 22 1.06 8.53 -0.75
N PHE A 23 1.02 7.52 0.10
CA PHE A 23 2.16 7.14 0.93
C PHE A 23 3.35 6.62 0.11
N ALA A 24 3.09 5.98 -1.05
CA ALA A 24 4.16 5.43 -1.89
C ALA A 24 4.93 6.55 -2.58
N ARG A 25 4.22 7.60 -3.02
CA ARG A 25 4.83 8.82 -3.60
C ARG A 25 5.68 9.60 -2.60
N ASP A 26 5.40 9.46 -1.32
CA ASP A 26 6.13 10.11 -0.24
C ASP A 26 7.43 9.33 0.13
N GLY A 27 7.76 8.26 -0.62
CA GLY A 27 8.99 7.49 -0.45
C GLY A 27 8.92 6.41 0.63
N ASN A 28 7.74 6.15 1.20
CA ASN A 28 7.57 5.14 2.25
C ASN A 28 7.49 3.72 1.68
N ARG A 29 8.08 2.75 2.38
CA ARG A 29 7.88 1.31 2.12
C ARG A 29 6.50 0.90 2.66
N ILE A 30 5.67 0.24 1.86
CA ILE A 30 4.27 -0.03 2.22
C ILE A 30 3.94 -1.51 2.05
N ALA A 31 3.22 -2.05 3.03
CA ALA A 31 2.58 -3.36 2.95
C ALA A 31 1.05 -3.18 2.94
N LEU A 32 0.37 -3.84 2.01
CA LEU A 32 -1.09 -3.78 1.90
C LEU A 32 -1.71 -5.13 2.26
N LEU A 33 -2.71 -5.12 3.14
CA LEU A 33 -3.53 -6.28 3.47
C LEU A 33 -4.97 -6.03 3.03
N ALA A 34 -5.40 -6.75 1.99
CA ALA A 34 -6.74 -6.68 1.42
C ALA A 34 -7.43 -8.06 1.51
N ARG A 35 -8.76 -8.07 1.70
CA ARG A 35 -9.55 -9.33 1.65
C ARG A 35 -9.72 -9.87 0.24
N ASN A 36 -9.51 -9.04 -0.78
CA ASN A 36 -9.60 -9.40 -2.19
C ASN A 36 -8.39 -8.84 -2.94
N THR A 37 -7.82 -9.64 -3.84
CA THR A 37 -6.53 -9.43 -4.51
C THR A 37 -6.56 -8.44 -5.67
N VAL A 38 -7.69 -7.77 -5.91
CA VAL A 38 -7.85 -6.77 -6.99
C VAL A 38 -6.72 -5.71 -6.97
N MET A 39 -6.10 -5.45 -5.82
CA MET A 39 -5.09 -4.41 -5.65
C MET A 39 -3.65 -4.91 -5.37
N SER A 40 -3.42 -6.20 -5.13
CA SER A 40 -2.12 -6.69 -4.62
C SER A 40 -0.97 -6.71 -5.64
N GLN A 41 -1.24 -6.52 -6.95
CA GLN A 41 -0.20 -6.56 -7.99
C GLN A 41 0.43 -5.19 -8.32
N THR A 42 -0.26 -4.08 -8.07
CA THR A 42 0.16 -2.74 -8.55
C THR A 42 1.33 -2.12 -7.76
N LEU A 43 1.65 -2.63 -6.58
CA LEU A 43 2.69 -2.04 -5.69
C LEU A 43 3.93 -2.93 -5.54
N ARG A 44 4.02 -4.01 -6.32
CA ARG A 44 5.15 -4.93 -6.29
C ARG A 44 6.19 -4.48 -7.33
N SER A 45 6.81 -3.33 -7.12
CA SER A 45 7.97 -2.89 -7.90
C SER A 45 8.82 -1.91 -7.08
N SER A 46 9.83 -2.47 -6.43
CA SER A 46 11.16 -1.85 -6.28
C SER A 46 12.13 -2.81 -6.93
#